data_AF-A0A6J8DTY8-F1
#
_entry.id   AF-A0A6J8DTY8-F1
#
_cell.length_a   1.000
_cell.length_b   1.000
_cell.length_c   1.000
_cell.angle_alpha   90.00
_cell.angle_beta   90.00
_cell.angle_gamma   90.00
#
_symmetry.space_group_name_H-M   'P 1'
#
loop_
_entity.id
_entity.type
_entity.pdbx_description
1 polymer ?
#
loop_
_entity_poly.entity_id
_entity_poly.type
_entity_poly.pdbx_seq_one_letter_code
_entity_poly.pdbx_strand_id
1 'polypeptide(L)'
;MWNKLTYISRNVFRHTPKLQLLQASHNNIKVIESGSFKNLKILKWIFVTHNKLNDISYVFTEMLALIQLDLSNNIMTGFINSGYFYQSNAFQQISFSNNYLNGIRGKAFSSLSNLQFVDLTYNNISTLQPENLNFSPLAIPQPSVYVVGNTFNCDCHLIWLRQCLNSWTDSCQGLQMDEFEFLQCYTGYRIKLLALIKNVQLENMLCRFDDPCNGDDILCDCCPSLSCNCTVPCPHNCTCHMSLDRHNTVVNCANQHFVAFVQPIPKSTQTFYLDGNTLNYINSSIFEDLNHLKHYISIAGNIKDRI
;
A
#
# COMPACT_ATOMS: atom_id res chain seq x y z
N MET A 1 5.39 17.04 -34.60
CA MET A 1 4.05 16.44 -34.80
C MET A 1 4.03 15.12 -34.04
N TRP A 2 3.05 14.92 -33.16
CA TRP A 2 2.85 13.65 -32.47
C TRP A 2 1.83 12.79 -33.22
N ASN A 3 2.01 11.47 -33.16
CA ASN A 3 1.11 10.51 -33.80
C ASN A 3 -0.18 10.35 -32.97
N LYS A 4 -1.19 9.69 -33.56
CA LYS A 4 -2.50 9.45 -32.93
C LYS A 4 -2.80 7.96 -32.74
N LEU A 5 -1.76 7.14 -32.56
CA LEU A 5 -1.94 5.69 -32.39
C LEU A 5 -2.77 5.43 -31.13
N THR A 6 -3.77 4.56 -31.24
CA THR A 6 -4.65 4.20 -30.10
C THR A 6 -4.46 2.76 -29.63
N TYR A 7 -3.73 1.95 -30.40
CA TYR A 7 -3.71 0.51 -30.23
C TYR A 7 -2.44 -0.12 -30.83
N ILE A 8 -1.88 -1.12 -30.15
CA ILE A 8 -0.84 -2.01 -30.68
C ILE A 8 -1.39 -3.43 -30.72
N SER A 9 -1.64 -3.93 -31.93
CA SER A 9 -2.17 -5.28 -32.14
C SER A 9 -1.10 -6.37 -32.10
N ARG A 10 -1.49 -7.58 -31.69
CA ARG A 10 -0.65 -8.76 -31.49
C ARG A 10 0.31 -9.08 -32.64
N ASN A 11 -0.10 -8.83 -33.88
CA ASN A 11 0.64 -9.25 -35.08
C ASN A 11 1.37 -8.09 -35.79
N VAL A 12 1.32 -6.87 -35.25
CA VAL A 12 1.85 -5.68 -35.95
C VAL A 12 3.36 -5.80 -36.25
N PHE A 13 4.12 -6.48 -35.38
CA PHE A 13 5.56 -6.66 -35.52
C PHE A 13 5.95 -8.06 -36.05
N ARG A 14 5.02 -8.82 -36.65
CA ARG A 14 5.28 -10.20 -37.10
C ARG A 14 6.46 -10.31 -38.07
N HIS A 15 6.66 -9.32 -38.92
CA HIS A 15 7.69 -9.32 -39.97
C HIS A 15 8.89 -8.41 -39.65
N THR A 16 9.05 -7.98 -38.40
CA THR A 16 10.14 -7.11 -37.96
C THR A 16 11.01 -7.75 -36.87
N PRO A 17 11.55 -8.97 -37.07
CA PRO A 17 12.27 -9.71 -36.02
C PRO A 17 13.58 -9.03 -35.58
N LYS A 18 14.11 -8.10 -36.39
CA LYS A 18 15.33 -7.34 -36.09
C LYS A 18 15.08 -6.06 -35.27
N LEU A 19 13.84 -5.79 -34.85
CA LEU A 19 13.51 -4.59 -34.08
C LEU A 19 14.18 -4.62 -32.70
N GLN A 20 14.96 -3.59 -32.38
CA GLN A 20 15.65 -3.46 -31.08
C GLN A 20 15.07 -2.34 -30.21
N LEU A 21 14.45 -1.33 -30.82
CA LEU A 21 13.90 -0.16 -30.15
C LEU A 21 12.49 0.11 -30.68
N LEU A 22 11.53 0.26 -29.77
CA LEU A 22 10.19 0.76 -30.06
C LEU A 22 9.99 2.10 -29.37
N GLN A 23 9.83 3.16 -30.17
CA GLN A 23 9.47 4.50 -29.69
C GLN A 23 8.01 4.77 -30.08
N ALA A 24 7.13 4.77 -29.08
CA ALA A 24 5.69 4.98 -29.22
C ALA A 24 5.14 6.01 -28.22
N SER A 25 6.01 6.81 -27.60
CA SER A 25 5.62 7.89 -26.70
C SER A 25 4.79 8.97 -27.39
N HIS A 26 4.04 9.75 -26.60
CA HIS A 26 3.18 10.85 -27.07
C HIS A 26 2.18 10.39 -28.13
N ASN A 27 1.39 9.37 -27.80
CA ASN A 27 0.29 8.87 -28.61
C ASN A 27 -1.00 8.80 -27.76
N ASN A 28 -2.02 8.10 -28.24
CA ASN A 28 -3.27 7.85 -27.52
C ASN A 28 -3.45 6.35 -27.23
N ILE A 29 -2.36 5.59 -27.09
CA ILE A 29 -2.41 4.12 -26.99
C ILE A 29 -3.10 3.75 -25.69
N LYS A 30 -4.21 3.02 -25.82
CA LYS A 30 -5.02 2.54 -24.69
C LYS A 30 -4.74 1.08 -24.36
N VAL A 31 -4.37 0.30 -25.37
CA VAL A 31 -4.18 -1.15 -25.25
C VAL A 31 -2.99 -1.59 -26.10
N ILE A 32 -2.16 -2.43 -25.50
CA ILE A 32 -1.19 -3.27 -26.20
C ILE A 32 -1.67 -4.71 -26.00
N GLU A 33 -1.96 -5.43 -27.08
CA GLU A 33 -2.43 -6.81 -26.93
C GLU A 33 -1.32 -7.72 -26.40
N SER A 34 -1.68 -8.64 -25.51
CA SER A 34 -0.78 -9.72 -25.12
C SER A 34 -0.27 -10.49 -26.35
N GLY A 35 1.05 -10.70 -26.39
CA GLY A 35 1.74 -11.36 -27.49
C GLY A 35 2.22 -10.42 -28.61
N SER A 36 1.96 -9.10 -28.52
CA SER A 36 2.43 -8.11 -29.51
C SER A 36 3.93 -8.14 -29.77
N PHE A 37 4.72 -8.55 -28.77
CA PHE A 37 6.17 -8.58 -28.83
C PHE A 37 6.77 -9.99 -28.91
N LYS A 38 5.96 -11.05 -29.02
CA LYS A 38 6.42 -12.45 -28.84
C LYS A 38 7.56 -12.87 -29.78
N ASN A 39 7.60 -12.30 -30.99
CA ASN A 39 8.58 -12.62 -32.04
C ASN A 39 9.84 -11.75 -31.95
N LEU A 40 9.87 -10.74 -31.08
CA LEU A 40 10.94 -9.74 -31.02
C LEU A 40 12.01 -10.13 -30.00
N LYS A 41 12.73 -11.21 -30.30
CA LYS A 41 13.69 -11.83 -29.38
C LYS A 41 14.93 -10.97 -29.08
N ILE A 42 15.14 -9.89 -29.81
CA ILE A 42 16.26 -8.95 -29.62
C ILE A 42 15.80 -7.53 -29.26
N LEU A 43 14.52 -7.34 -28.93
CA LEU A 43 13.98 -6.04 -28.52
C LEU A 43 14.54 -5.66 -27.15
N LYS A 44 15.19 -4.49 -27.08
CA LYS A 44 15.93 -4.01 -25.91
C LYS A 44 15.30 -2.81 -25.23
N TRP A 45 14.63 -1.95 -25.99
CA TRP A 45 14.07 -0.70 -25.45
C TRP A 45 12.64 -0.49 -25.94
N ILE A 46 11.74 -0.20 -25.00
CA ILE A 46 10.36 0.17 -25.28
C ILE A 46 10.02 1.45 -24.51
N PHE A 47 9.66 2.49 -25.25
CA PHE A 47 9.21 3.77 -24.71
C PHE A 47 7.77 4.01 -25.15
N VAL A 48 6.84 4.06 -24.18
CA VAL A 48 5.40 4.28 -24.42
C VAL A 48 4.87 5.35 -23.47
N THR A 49 5.68 6.37 -23.21
CA THR A 49 5.35 7.46 -22.28
C THR A 49 4.28 8.38 -22.85
N HIS A 50 3.54 9.10 -22.00
CA HIS A 50 2.50 10.04 -22.44
C HIS A 50 1.47 9.36 -23.36
N ASN A 51 0.86 8.29 -22.86
CA ASN A 51 -0.18 7.51 -23.53
C ASN A 51 -1.39 7.35 -22.59
N LYS A 52 -2.28 6.40 -22.88
CA LYS A 52 -3.51 6.15 -22.12
C LYS A 52 -3.62 4.68 -21.71
N LEU A 53 -2.48 4.04 -21.45
CA LEU A 53 -2.43 2.66 -20.99
C LEU A 53 -2.96 2.58 -19.56
N ASN A 54 -3.85 1.63 -19.30
CA ASN A 54 -4.36 1.33 -17.96
C ASN A 54 -3.79 0.01 -17.41
N ASP A 55 -3.53 -0.96 -18.29
CA ASP A 55 -3.07 -2.30 -17.91
C ASP A 55 -2.05 -2.83 -18.93
N ILE A 56 -1.10 -3.62 -18.43
CA ILE A 56 -0.06 -4.30 -19.19
C ILE A 56 0.03 -5.80 -18.85
N SER A 57 -1.01 -6.33 -18.19
CA SER A 57 -1.11 -7.74 -17.83
C SER A 57 -0.80 -8.62 -19.04
N TYR A 58 0.21 -9.49 -18.89
CA TYR A 58 0.65 -10.43 -19.91
C TYR A 58 1.20 -9.80 -21.21
N VAL A 59 1.52 -8.50 -21.23
CA VAL A 59 2.08 -7.82 -22.41
C VAL A 59 3.59 -8.05 -22.52
N PHE A 60 4.31 -7.95 -21.40
CA PHE A 60 5.76 -8.05 -21.34
C PHE A 60 6.23 -9.37 -20.70
N THR A 61 5.64 -10.48 -21.15
CA THR A 61 6.03 -11.84 -20.74
C THR A 61 7.06 -12.42 -21.70
N GLU A 62 7.96 -13.25 -21.19
CA GLU A 62 9.03 -13.91 -21.97
C GLU A 62 9.95 -12.92 -22.71
N MET A 63 10.17 -11.74 -22.14
CA MET A 63 11.00 -10.68 -22.71
C MET A 63 12.47 -10.90 -22.30
N LEU A 64 13.13 -11.85 -22.97
CA LEU A 64 14.49 -12.31 -22.64
C LEU A 64 15.62 -11.33 -23.01
N ALA A 65 15.33 -10.26 -23.75
CA ALA A 65 16.33 -9.27 -24.17
C ALA A 65 15.94 -7.83 -23.82
N LEU A 66 14.76 -7.61 -23.23
CA LEU A 66 14.23 -6.29 -22.96
C LEU A 66 14.92 -5.71 -21.73
N ILE A 67 15.65 -4.62 -21.92
CA ILE A 67 16.48 -3.97 -20.90
C ILE A 67 15.69 -2.85 -20.22
N GLN A 68 15.01 -2.02 -21.01
CA GLN A 68 14.33 -0.83 -20.51
C GLN A 68 12.89 -0.75 -21.00
N LEU A 69 11.99 -0.45 -20.06
CA LEU A 69 10.59 -0.18 -20.29
C LEU A 69 10.18 1.10 -19.58
N ASP A 70 9.74 2.07 -20.36
CA ASP A 70 9.22 3.34 -19.84
C ASP A 70 7.73 3.46 -20.14
N LEU A 71 6.92 3.37 -19.08
CA LEU A 71 5.46 3.51 -19.07
C LEU A 71 5.03 4.77 -18.33
N SER A 72 5.95 5.70 -18.08
CA SER A 72 5.64 6.92 -17.35
C SER A 72 4.57 7.76 -18.05
N ASN A 73 3.82 8.55 -17.27
CA ASN A 73 2.76 9.42 -17.80
C ASN A 73 1.70 8.65 -18.59
N ASN A 74 1.14 7.62 -17.97
CA ASN A 74 -0.01 6.86 -18.47
C ASN A 74 -1.17 6.98 -17.47
N ILE A 75 -2.17 6.10 -17.56
CA ILE A 75 -3.34 6.09 -16.67
C ILE A 75 -3.46 4.75 -15.93
N MET A 76 -2.32 4.11 -15.64
CA MET A 76 -2.30 2.78 -15.04
C MET A 76 -2.85 2.80 -13.62
N THR A 77 -3.73 1.86 -13.32
CA THR A 77 -4.36 1.70 -12.00
C THR A 77 -4.14 0.29 -11.45
N GLY A 78 -4.54 0.04 -10.20
CA GLY A 78 -4.46 -1.29 -9.61
C GLY A 78 -3.09 -1.59 -9.02
N PHE A 79 -2.65 -2.85 -9.10
CA PHE A 79 -1.44 -3.35 -8.43
C PHE A 79 -0.48 -4.01 -9.41
N ILE A 80 0.79 -3.64 -9.34
CA ILE A 80 1.86 -4.35 -10.06
C ILE A 80 1.96 -5.77 -9.48
N ASN A 81 1.96 -6.78 -10.33
CA ASN A 81 2.05 -8.19 -9.93
C ASN A 81 3.04 -8.95 -10.84
N SER A 82 3.41 -10.17 -10.45
CA SER A 82 4.40 -10.99 -11.17
C SER A 82 3.98 -11.35 -12.60
N GLY A 83 2.69 -11.28 -12.93
CA GLY A 83 2.18 -11.49 -14.29
C GLY A 83 2.60 -10.41 -15.29
N TYR A 84 3.04 -9.23 -14.84
CA TYR A 84 3.54 -8.18 -15.71
C TYR A 84 4.86 -8.56 -16.38
N PHE A 85 5.69 -9.35 -15.69
CA PHE A 85 7.07 -9.64 -16.09
C PHE A 85 7.42 -11.14 -16.08
N TYR A 86 6.42 -12.00 -16.22
CA TYR A 86 6.61 -13.45 -16.20
C TYR A 86 7.72 -13.87 -17.18
N GLN A 87 8.72 -14.60 -16.68
CA GLN A 87 9.90 -15.07 -17.42
C GLN A 87 10.69 -13.97 -18.18
N SER A 88 10.76 -12.75 -17.63
CA SER A 88 11.47 -11.63 -18.26
C SER A 88 12.67 -11.16 -17.43
N ASN A 89 13.74 -11.95 -17.40
CA ASN A 89 14.88 -11.73 -16.52
C ASN A 89 15.87 -10.63 -16.98
N ALA A 90 15.76 -10.13 -18.22
CA ALA A 90 16.70 -9.17 -18.79
C ALA A 90 16.43 -7.71 -18.40
N PHE A 91 15.29 -7.40 -17.79
CA PHE A 91 14.94 -6.05 -17.37
C PHE A 91 15.98 -5.48 -16.43
N GLN A 92 16.45 -4.28 -16.75
CA GLN A 92 17.32 -3.47 -15.91
C GLN A 92 16.59 -2.24 -15.39
N GLN A 93 15.70 -1.65 -16.19
CA GLN A 93 15.09 -0.35 -15.88
C GLN A 93 13.61 -0.36 -16.20
N ILE A 94 12.78 -0.05 -15.21
CA ILE A 94 11.33 0.01 -15.36
C ILE A 94 10.82 1.31 -14.74
N SER A 95 10.13 2.13 -15.53
CA SER A 95 9.45 3.32 -14.99
C SER A 95 7.94 3.19 -15.15
N PHE A 96 7.25 3.38 -14.03
CA PHE A 96 5.81 3.53 -13.90
C PHE A 96 5.43 4.91 -13.35
N SER A 97 6.35 5.88 -13.36
CA SER A 97 6.09 7.17 -12.71
C SER A 97 4.94 7.93 -13.34
N ASN A 98 4.29 8.81 -12.57
CA ASN A 98 3.17 9.62 -13.04
C ASN A 98 2.04 8.72 -13.61
N ASN A 99 1.59 7.78 -12.80
CA ASN A 99 0.43 6.92 -13.05
C ASN A 99 -0.49 6.96 -11.81
N TYR A 100 -1.44 6.03 -11.70
CA TYR A 100 -2.42 5.96 -10.60
C TYR A 100 -2.39 4.58 -9.92
N LEU A 101 -1.21 3.96 -9.84
CA LEU A 101 -1.05 2.64 -9.22
C LEU A 101 -1.26 2.73 -7.71
N ASN A 102 -1.96 1.75 -7.13
CA ASN A 102 -2.29 1.71 -5.70
C ASN A 102 -1.29 0.91 -4.86
N GLY A 103 -0.40 0.15 -5.50
CA GLY A 103 0.63 -0.62 -4.81
C GLY A 103 1.23 -1.75 -5.64
N ILE A 104 1.93 -2.64 -4.94
CA ILE A 104 2.56 -3.83 -5.49
C ILE A 104 1.99 -5.04 -4.76
N ARG A 105 1.71 -6.12 -5.48
CA ARG A 105 1.15 -7.36 -4.91
C ARG A 105 2.17 -8.49 -4.96
N GLY A 106 2.41 -9.10 -3.80
CA GLY A 106 3.29 -10.24 -3.67
C GLY A 106 4.71 -9.92 -4.15
N LYS A 107 5.34 -10.88 -4.83
CA LYS A 107 6.74 -10.82 -5.28
C LYS A 107 6.83 -10.37 -6.76
N ALA A 108 6.33 -9.17 -7.06
CA ALA A 108 6.20 -8.72 -8.45
C ALA A 108 7.54 -8.64 -9.21
N PHE A 109 8.64 -8.36 -8.50
CA PHE A 109 9.98 -8.15 -9.09
C PHE A 109 10.97 -9.29 -8.81
N SER A 110 10.56 -10.37 -8.14
CA SER A 110 11.52 -11.38 -7.64
C SER A 110 12.21 -12.20 -8.72
N SER A 111 11.69 -12.22 -9.95
CA SER A 111 12.30 -12.92 -11.09
C SER A 111 13.26 -12.04 -11.90
N LEU A 112 13.36 -10.74 -11.60
CA LEU A 112 14.14 -9.79 -12.38
C LEU A 112 15.58 -9.75 -11.88
N SER A 113 16.38 -10.71 -12.32
CA SER A 113 17.76 -10.90 -11.84
C SER A 113 18.73 -9.81 -12.27
N ASN A 114 18.41 -9.01 -13.29
CA ASN A 114 19.25 -7.94 -13.79
C ASN A 114 18.71 -6.54 -13.45
N LEU A 115 17.66 -6.45 -12.63
CA LEU A 115 17.01 -5.19 -12.33
C LEU A 115 17.99 -4.25 -11.62
N GLN A 116 18.03 -3.00 -12.07
CA GLN A 116 18.85 -1.95 -11.49
C GLN A 116 17.97 -0.93 -10.78
N PHE A 117 16.83 -0.55 -11.36
CA PHE A 117 15.87 0.29 -10.66
C PHE A 117 14.42 0.12 -11.12
N VAL A 118 13.51 0.51 -10.22
CA VAL A 118 12.09 0.72 -10.51
C VAL A 118 11.68 2.10 -10.04
N ASP A 119 11.10 2.89 -10.95
CA ASP A 119 10.56 4.21 -10.65
C ASP A 119 9.04 4.15 -10.50
N LEU A 120 8.55 4.39 -9.29
CA LEU A 120 7.14 4.40 -8.89
C LEU A 120 6.71 5.79 -8.40
N THR A 121 7.51 6.82 -8.69
CA THR A 121 7.22 8.18 -8.23
C THR A 121 5.89 8.70 -8.76
N TYR A 122 5.21 9.55 -7.99
CA TYR A 122 3.94 10.17 -8.39
C TYR A 122 2.88 9.14 -8.83
N ASN A 123 2.56 8.22 -7.91
CA ASN A 123 1.47 7.25 -8.01
C ASN A 123 0.55 7.40 -6.79
N ASN A 124 -0.38 6.45 -6.59
CA ASN A 124 -1.34 6.44 -5.48
C ASN A 124 -1.04 5.31 -4.47
N ILE A 125 0.24 4.94 -4.30
CA ILE A 125 0.62 3.85 -3.41
C ILE A 125 0.31 4.25 -1.96
N SER A 126 -0.59 3.51 -1.32
CA SER A 126 -1.03 3.80 0.05
C SER A 126 -0.30 3.01 1.13
N THR A 127 0.27 1.86 0.78
CA THR A 127 1.08 1.04 1.67
C THR A 127 2.13 0.30 0.88
N LEU A 128 3.23 -0.04 1.53
CA LEU A 128 4.33 -0.81 0.96
C LEU A 128 4.84 -1.73 2.06
N GLN A 129 4.84 -3.03 1.81
CA GLN A 129 5.37 -4.03 2.73
C GLN A 129 6.76 -4.49 2.28
N PRO A 130 7.61 -5.01 3.18
CA PRO A 130 8.93 -5.51 2.81
C PRO A 130 8.90 -6.59 1.72
N GLU A 131 7.83 -7.39 1.67
CA GLU A 131 7.67 -8.46 0.67
C GLU A 131 7.41 -7.91 -0.73
N ASN A 132 6.88 -6.69 -0.85
CA ASN A 132 6.61 -6.03 -2.12
C ASN A 132 7.89 -5.61 -2.85
N LEU A 133 8.94 -5.28 -2.11
CA LEU A 133 10.27 -4.97 -2.63
C LEU A 133 11.23 -6.17 -2.53
N ASN A 134 10.68 -7.39 -2.50
CA ASN A 134 11.50 -8.60 -2.55
C ASN A 134 12.05 -8.81 -3.97
N PHE A 135 13.28 -8.34 -4.18
CA PHE A 135 14.02 -8.50 -5.43
C PHE A 135 14.70 -9.87 -5.56
N SER A 136 15.09 -10.21 -6.78
CA SER A 136 15.92 -11.39 -7.03
C SER A 136 17.23 -11.30 -6.23
N PRO A 137 17.66 -12.36 -5.52
CA PRO A 137 18.95 -12.37 -4.84
C PRO A 137 20.15 -12.30 -5.79
N LEU A 138 19.92 -12.55 -7.09
CA LEU A 138 20.92 -12.41 -8.15
C LEU A 138 21.07 -10.97 -8.66
N ALA A 139 20.16 -10.05 -8.29
CA ALA A 139 20.25 -8.65 -8.69
C ALA A 139 21.28 -7.95 -7.78
N ILE A 140 22.51 -7.84 -8.28
CA ILE A 140 23.66 -7.27 -7.57
C ILE A 140 24.24 -6.11 -8.40
N PRO A 141 24.32 -4.88 -7.86
CA PRO A 141 23.85 -4.46 -6.53
C PRO A 141 22.32 -4.54 -6.39
N GLN A 142 21.82 -4.43 -5.15
CA GLN A 142 20.38 -4.41 -4.89
C GLN A 142 19.69 -3.30 -5.73
N PRO A 143 18.54 -3.58 -6.36
CA PRO A 143 17.86 -2.60 -7.21
C PRO A 143 17.40 -1.37 -6.42
N SER A 144 17.53 -0.19 -7.04
CA SER A 144 17.00 1.06 -6.51
C SER A 144 15.48 1.17 -6.70
N VAL A 145 14.77 1.70 -5.71
CA VAL A 145 13.32 1.95 -5.81
C VAL A 145 13.03 3.40 -5.47
N TYR A 146 12.28 4.06 -6.35
CA TYR A 146 11.85 5.44 -6.16
C TYR A 146 10.34 5.49 -5.90
N VAL A 147 9.92 6.08 -4.78
CA VAL A 147 8.51 6.09 -4.35
C VAL A 147 8.01 7.46 -3.88
N VAL A 148 8.77 8.53 -4.09
CA VAL A 148 8.33 9.90 -3.77
C VAL A 148 7.04 10.29 -4.51
N GLY A 149 6.20 11.09 -3.85
CA GLY A 149 4.96 11.59 -4.44
C GLY A 149 3.79 10.60 -4.41
N ASN A 150 3.88 9.55 -3.57
CA ASN A 150 2.79 8.62 -3.30
C ASN A 150 1.94 9.02 -2.08
N THR A 151 0.71 8.51 -1.99
CA THR A 151 -0.26 8.83 -0.94
C THR A 151 -0.23 7.80 0.20
N PHE A 152 0.92 7.62 0.85
CA PHE A 152 1.08 6.62 1.91
C PHE A 152 0.17 6.85 3.11
N ASN A 153 -0.29 5.78 3.75
CA ASN A 153 -0.93 5.78 5.06
C ASN A 153 0.08 5.36 6.12
N CYS A 154 0.29 6.18 7.15
CA CYS A 154 1.14 5.82 8.28
C CYS A 154 0.38 4.94 9.27
N ASP A 155 0.07 3.71 8.85
CA ASP A 155 -0.47 2.64 9.67
C ASP A 155 0.65 1.68 10.10
N CYS A 156 0.32 0.60 10.82
CA CYS A 156 1.35 -0.31 11.31
C CYS A 156 2.12 -1.04 10.19
N HIS A 157 1.55 -1.17 8.99
CA HIS A 157 2.21 -1.84 7.87
C HIS A 157 3.40 -1.03 7.32
N LEU A 158 3.46 0.27 7.61
CA LEU A 158 4.53 1.16 7.19
C LEU A 158 5.63 1.35 8.25
N ILE A 159 5.55 0.64 9.39
CA ILE A 159 6.52 0.76 10.49
C ILE A 159 7.94 0.42 10.06
N TRP A 160 8.12 -0.62 9.24
CA TRP A 160 9.44 -1.00 8.74
C TRP A 160 10.08 0.16 7.94
N LEU A 161 9.28 0.88 7.15
CA LEU A 161 9.75 2.01 6.36
C LEU A 161 10.12 3.15 7.29
N ARG A 162 9.25 3.47 8.26
CA ARG A 162 9.56 4.46 9.31
C ARG A 162 10.89 4.17 10.03
N GLN A 163 11.14 2.91 10.37
CA GLN A 163 12.36 2.46 11.05
C GLN A 163 13.58 2.54 10.13
N CYS A 164 13.47 2.03 8.90
CA CYS A 164 14.48 2.16 7.85
C CYS A 164 14.92 3.61 7.69
N LEU A 165 13.96 4.54 7.53
CA LEU A 165 14.25 5.96 7.36
C LEU A 165 14.94 6.56 8.61
N ASN A 166 14.64 6.07 9.82
CA ASN A 166 15.24 6.61 11.06
C ASN A 166 16.75 6.39 11.17
N SER A 167 17.21 5.20 10.82
CA SER A 167 18.58 4.73 11.06
C SER A 167 19.36 4.45 9.78
N TRP A 168 18.73 4.56 8.62
CA TRP A 168 19.22 4.19 7.31
C TRP A 168 20.03 2.89 7.32
N THR A 169 19.35 1.81 7.66
CA THR A 169 19.92 0.46 7.81
C THR A 169 19.75 -0.35 6.51
N ASP A 170 20.47 -1.47 6.39
CA ASP A 170 20.35 -2.41 5.27
C ASP A 170 18.91 -2.96 5.04
N SER A 171 18.01 -2.72 6.00
CA SER A 171 16.58 -3.02 5.93
C SER A 171 15.77 -2.12 4.98
N CYS A 172 16.41 -1.14 4.31
CA CYS A 172 15.73 -0.21 3.40
C CYS A 172 15.42 -0.76 2.01
N GLN A 173 15.77 -2.02 1.73
CA GLN A 173 15.32 -2.77 0.54
C GLN A 173 15.48 -2.01 -0.80
N GLY A 174 16.59 -1.30 -0.99
CA GLY A 174 16.87 -0.57 -2.22
C GLY A 174 16.24 0.82 -2.33
N LEU A 175 15.53 1.32 -1.32
CA LEU A 175 15.11 2.73 -1.28
C LEU A 175 16.33 3.65 -1.34
N GLN A 176 16.18 4.79 -2.02
CA GLN A 176 17.29 5.71 -2.26
C GLN A 176 17.37 6.83 -1.21
N MET A 177 18.59 7.18 -0.83
CA MET A 177 18.89 8.14 0.25
C MET A 177 18.36 9.56 -0.03
N ASP A 178 18.36 9.96 -1.29
CA ASP A 178 17.92 11.29 -1.74
C ASP A 178 16.40 11.49 -1.63
N GLU A 179 15.62 10.41 -1.49
CA GLU A 179 14.17 10.49 -1.29
C GLU A 179 13.74 10.75 0.16
N PHE A 180 14.62 10.53 1.14
CA PHE A 180 14.29 10.47 2.57
C PHE A 180 13.56 11.72 3.11
N GLU A 181 13.93 12.91 2.63
CA GLU A 181 13.36 14.18 3.07
C GLU A 181 11.95 14.45 2.50
N PHE A 182 11.52 13.65 1.52
CA PHE A 182 10.30 13.91 0.75
C PHE A 182 9.22 12.84 0.95
N LEU A 183 9.54 11.74 1.64
CA LEU A 183 8.56 10.69 1.91
C LEU A 183 7.57 11.13 2.99
N GLN A 184 6.33 11.32 2.56
CA GLN A 184 5.22 11.76 3.39
C GLN A 184 4.12 10.70 3.45
N CYS A 185 3.34 10.74 4.52
CA CYS A 185 2.18 9.89 4.72
C CYS A 185 1.06 10.64 5.44
N TYR A 186 -0.15 10.11 5.33
CA TYR A 186 -1.28 10.53 6.14
C TYR A 186 -1.29 9.76 7.45
N THR A 187 -1.14 10.47 8.57
CA THR A 187 -1.28 9.97 9.93
C THR A 187 -2.61 10.42 10.55
N GLY A 188 -3.00 9.81 11.66
CA GLY A 188 -4.24 10.08 12.36
C GLY A 188 -5.38 9.15 11.94
N TYR A 189 -6.26 8.88 12.91
CA TYR A 189 -7.35 7.93 12.74
C TYR A 189 -8.59 8.58 12.10
N ARG A 190 -9.10 9.68 12.68
CA ARG A 190 -10.28 10.42 12.16
C ARG A 190 -9.93 11.57 11.22
N ILE A 191 -8.91 12.34 11.59
CA ILE A 191 -8.41 13.46 10.81
C ILE A 191 -7.08 13.03 10.23
N LYS A 192 -7.02 12.93 8.90
CA LYS A 192 -5.79 12.58 8.19
C LYS A 192 -4.93 13.83 8.06
N LEU A 193 -3.79 13.84 8.73
CA LEU A 193 -2.79 14.89 8.66
C LEU A 193 -1.58 14.40 7.88
N LEU A 194 -1.07 15.23 6.98
CA LEU A 194 0.15 14.92 6.24
C LEU A 194 1.37 15.11 7.15
N ALA A 195 2.25 14.11 7.22
CA ALA A 195 3.48 14.15 7.99
C ALA A 195 4.63 13.51 7.21
N LEU A 196 5.86 13.93 7.48
CA LEU A 196 7.04 13.19 7.02
C LEU A 196 7.08 11.84 7.72
N ILE A 197 7.25 10.75 6.95
CA ILE A 197 7.23 9.38 7.50
C ILE A 197 8.22 9.29 8.65
N LYS A 198 9.46 9.74 8.46
CA LYS A 198 10.53 9.77 9.47
C LYS A 198 10.21 10.49 10.79
N ASN A 199 9.16 11.31 10.85
CA ASN A 199 8.79 12.05 12.05
C ASN A 199 7.59 11.45 12.79
N VAL A 200 6.91 10.46 12.20
CA VAL A 200 5.75 9.82 12.82
C VAL A 200 6.21 8.92 13.97
N GLN A 201 5.61 9.08 15.15
CA GLN A 201 5.90 8.20 16.29
C GLN A 201 5.25 6.83 16.07
N LEU A 202 5.93 5.75 16.47
CA LEU A 202 5.47 4.38 16.27
C LEU A 202 4.12 4.09 16.95
N GLU A 203 3.86 4.69 18.12
CA GLU A 203 2.58 4.61 18.84
C GLU A 203 1.39 5.21 18.06
N ASN A 204 1.65 6.03 17.04
CA ASN A 204 0.61 6.64 16.18
C ASN A 204 0.40 5.88 14.87
N MET A 205 1.19 4.83 14.60
CA MET A 205 1.08 3.96 13.42
C MET A 205 0.18 2.76 13.74
N LEU A 206 -1.14 3.00 13.71
CA LEU A 206 -2.15 2.05 14.19
C LEU A 206 -2.59 1.07 13.10
N CYS A 207 -2.89 -0.17 13.47
CA CYS A 207 -3.55 -1.15 12.61
C CYS A 207 -4.92 -1.52 13.12
N ARG A 208 -5.82 -1.84 12.18
CA ARG A 208 -7.17 -2.30 12.52
C ARG A 208 -7.08 -3.70 13.12
N PHE A 209 -7.86 -3.96 14.16
CA PHE A 209 -8.07 -5.29 14.71
C PHE A 209 -9.57 -5.51 14.90
N ASP A 210 -10.11 -6.55 14.29
CA ASP A 210 -11.53 -6.92 14.42
C ASP A 210 -11.69 -8.07 15.44
N ASP A 211 -10.75 -9.03 15.44
CA ASP A 211 -10.69 -10.14 16.39
C ASP A 211 -9.21 -10.55 16.63
N PRO A 212 -8.65 -10.36 17.83
CA PRO A 212 -7.27 -10.72 18.12
C PRO A 212 -6.93 -12.22 17.91
N CYS A 213 -7.94 -13.08 17.75
CA CYS A 213 -7.77 -14.54 17.77
C CYS A 213 -8.06 -15.27 16.45
N ASN A 214 -8.39 -14.56 15.36
CA ASN A 214 -8.76 -15.20 14.09
C ASN A 214 -7.74 -14.91 12.97
N GLY A 215 -6.62 -15.65 13.01
CA GLY A 215 -5.83 -15.99 11.83
C GLY A 215 -4.84 -14.93 11.33
N ASP A 216 -3.55 -15.30 11.37
CA ASP A 216 -2.39 -14.66 10.72
C ASP A 216 -1.81 -13.36 11.33
N ASP A 217 -2.43 -12.76 12.35
CA ASP A 217 -1.81 -11.63 13.05
C ASP A 217 -0.76 -12.09 14.09
N ILE A 218 0.51 -11.75 13.83
CA ILE A 218 1.71 -11.97 14.66
C ILE A 218 1.61 -11.34 16.07
N LEU A 219 0.49 -10.68 16.41
CA LEU A 219 0.35 -9.80 17.56
C LEU A 219 -0.67 -10.27 18.60
N CYS A 220 -0.98 -11.56 18.71
CA CYS A 220 -1.70 -12.12 19.88
C CYS A 220 -1.21 -13.50 20.31
N ASP A 221 -0.80 -13.62 21.58
CA ASP A 221 -0.63 -14.90 22.29
C ASP A 221 -2.00 -15.54 22.50
N CYS A 222 -2.47 -16.31 21.52
CA CYS A 222 -3.65 -17.16 21.67
C CYS A 222 -3.23 -18.45 22.39
N CYS A 223 -3.44 -18.54 23.71
CA CYS A 223 -3.18 -19.77 24.46
C CYS A 223 -4.38 -20.74 24.45
N PRO A 224 -4.13 -22.06 24.44
CA PRO A 224 -5.18 -23.10 24.46
C PRO A 224 -5.76 -23.39 25.86
N SER A 225 -5.49 -22.57 26.89
CA SER A 225 -5.90 -22.82 28.28
C SER A 225 -6.81 -21.72 28.85
N LEU A 226 -7.70 -22.10 29.77
CA LEU A 226 -8.69 -21.27 30.49
C LEU A 226 -8.14 -20.10 31.34
N SER A 227 -6.87 -19.76 31.18
CA SER A 227 -6.14 -18.69 31.87
C SER A 227 -5.58 -17.65 30.89
N CYS A 228 -6.08 -17.63 29.65
CA CYS A 228 -5.73 -16.60 28.69
C CYS A 228 -6.58 -15.36 28.96
N ASN A 229 -5.92 -14.26 29.29
CA ASN A 229 -6.51 -12.94 29.49
C ASN A 229 -6.88 -12.32 28.13
N CYS A 230 -7.65 -13.06 27.32
CA CYS A 230 -8.03 -12.67 25.98
C CYS A 230 -8.78 -11.34 26.05
N THR A 231 -8.21 -10.33 25.40
CA THR A 231 -8.83 -9.03 25.22
C THR A 231 -10.17 -9.21 24.53
N VAL A 232 -11.21 -8.64 25.14
CA VAL A 232 -12.56 -8.52 24.56
C VAL A 232 -12.45 -8.14 23.08
N PRO A 233 -13.19 -8.81 22.16
CA PRO A 233 -13.15 -8.49 20.73
C PRO A 233 -13.63 -7.06 20.46
N CYS A 234 -13.34 -6.54 19.27
CA CYS A 234 -13.85 -5.23 18.88
C CYS A 234 -15.39 -5.23 18.93
N PRO A 235 -16.06 -4.21 19.53
CA PRO A 235 -17.51 -4.21 19.60
C PRO A 235 -18.15 -4.22 18.21
N HIS A 236 -19.28 -4.91 18.05
CA HIS A 236 -19.99 -4.97 16.77
C HIS A 236 -20.38 -3.57 16.29
N ASN A 237 -20.26 -3.36 14.98
CA ASN A 237 -20.43 -2.07 14.28
C ASN A 237 -19.42 -0.99 14.70
N CYS A 238 -18.38 -1.34 15.44
CA CYS A 238 -17.27 -0.44 15.73
C CYS A 238 -16.04 -0.81 14.93
N THR A 239 -15.07 0.08 14.93
CA THR A 239 -13.74 -0.15 14.35
C THR A 239 -12.70 0.08 15.44
N CYS A 240 -11.79 -0.87 15.57
CA CYS A 240 -10.77 -0.81 16.61
C CYS A 240 -9.38 -0.78 15.97
N HIS A 241 -8.51 0.05 16.52
CA HIS A 241 -7.16 0.29 16.01
C HIS A 241 -6.14 0.26 17.14
N MET A 242 -4.98 -0.35 16.92
CA MET A 242 -3.95 -0.50 17.95
C MET A 242 -2.54 -0.34 17.37
N SER A 243 -1.64 0.26 18.14
CA SER A 243 -0.21 0.30 17.85
C SER A 243 0.46 -1.04 18.17
N LEU A 244 1.58 -1.37 17.50
CA LEU A 244 2.25 -2.67 17.72
C LEU A 244 2.72 -2.87 19.17
N ASP A 245 3.11 -1.79 19.85
CA ASP A 245 3.53 -1.79 21.25
C ASP A 245 2.36 -1.73 22.24
N ARG A 246 1.12 -1.67 21.74
CA ARG A 246 -0.14 -1.59 22.51
C ARG A 246 -0.25 -0.35 23.41
N HIS A 247 0.63 0.65 23.23
CA HIS A 247 0.55 1.93 23.95
C HIS A 247 -0.50 2.88 23.40
N ASN A 248 -1.14 2.57 22.27
CA ASN A 248 -2.26 3.33 21.75
C ASN A 248 -3.32 2.37 21.21
N THR A 249 -4.49 2.36 21.85
CA THR A 249 -5.65 1.57 21.41
C THR A 249 -6.85 2.49 21.28
N VAL A 250 -7.43 2.53 20.10
CA VAL A 250 -8.57 3.36 19.72
C VAL A 250 -9.75 2.46 19.40
N VAL A 251 -10.88 2.69 20.05
CA VAL A 251 -12.17 2.07 19.73
C VAL A 251 -13.09 3.16 19.21
N ASN A 252 -13.60 3.00 17.99
CA ASN A 252 -14.48 3.97 17.36
C ASN A 252 -15.83 3.36 17.00
N CYS A 253 -16.84 3.79 17.77
CA CYS A 253 -18.24 3.41 17.67
C CYS A 253 -19.12 4.61 17.28
N ALA A 254 -18.54 5.67 16.70
CA ALA A 254 -19.28 6.87 16.36
C ALA A 254 -20.13 6.73 15.09
N ASN A 255 -21.21 7.51 15.03
CA ASN A 255 -22.16 7.55 13.91
C ASN A 255 -22.70 6.17 13.51
N GLN A 256 -22.92 5.29 14.48
CA GLN A 256 -23.42 3.92 14.26
C GLN A 256 -24.92 3.79 14.59
N HIS A 257 -25.60 4.91 14.84
CA HIS A 257 -27.02 4.97 15.22
C HIS A 257 -27.34 4.17 16.50
N PHE A 258 -26.38 4.07 17.42
CA PHE A 258 -26.65 3.44 18.71
C PHE A 258 -27.68 4.26 19.50
N VAL A 259 -28.72 3.57 20.01
CA VAL A 259 -29.72 4.12 20.95
C VAL A 259 -29.38 3.76 22.40
N ALA A 260 -28.64 2.66 22.58
CA ALA A 260 -27.96 2.31 23.82
C ALA A 260 -26.67 1.58 23.45
N PHE A 261 -25.65 1.67 24.31
CA PHE A 261 -24.41 0.92 24.14
C PHE A 261 -24.21 0.00 25.36
N VAL A 262 -24.22 -1.32 25.11
CA VAL A 262 -24.17 -2.38 26.13
C VAL A 262 -23.11 -3.44 25.82
N GLN A 263 -22.29 -3.21 24.79
CA GLN A 263 -21.27 -4.15 24.37
C GLN A 263 -20.00 -3.97 25.21
N PRO A 264 -19.27 -5.05 25.51
CA PRO A 264 -17.99 -4.95 26.21
C PRO A 264 -16.95 -4.29 25.30
N ILE A 265 -15.98 -3.58 25.90
CA ILE A 265 -14.92 -2.85 25.19
C ILE A 265 -13.57 -3.49 25.56
N PRO A 266 -12.59 -3.59 24.63
CA PRO A 266 -11.24 -4.03 24.96
C PRO A 266 -10.65 -3.28 26.16
N LYS A 267 -10.16 -4.00 27.19
CA LYS A 267 -9.60 -3.39 28.41
C LYS A 267 -8.38 -2.50 28.16
N SER A 268 -7.66 -2.74 27.06
CA SER A 268 -6.53 -1.92 26.61
C SER A 268 -6.93 -0.59 25.99
N THR A 269 -8.23 -0.31 25.82
CA THR A 269 -8.73 0.90 25.16
C THR A 269 -8.23 2.15 25.87
N GLN A 270 -7.57 3.01 25.09
CA GLN A 270 -7.10 4.31 25.57
C GLN A 270 -7.96 5.46 25.06
N THR A 271 -8.47 5.33 23.84
CA THR A 271 -9.38 6.31 23.24
C THR A 271 -10.66 5.62 22.83
N PHE A 272 -11.79 6.04 23.37
CA PHE A 272 -13.11 5.53 23.01
C PHE A 272 -13.96 6.65 22.41
N TYR A 273 -14.39 6.46 21.16
CA TYR A 273 -15.31 7.35 20.49
C TYR A 273 -16.70 6.75 20.37
N LEU A 274 -17.70 7.52 20.77
CA LEU A 274 -19.11 7.15 20.76
C LEU A 274 -20.00 8.34 20.30
N ASP A 275 -19.39 9.42 19.84
CA ASP A 275 -20.05 10.63 19.33
C ASP A 275 -20.92 10.36 18.09
N GLY A 276 -21.87 11.27 17.82
CA GLY A 276 -22.76 11.17 16.66
C GLY A 276 -23.80 10.03 16.71
N ASN A 277 -24.00 9.42 17.87
CA ASN A 277 -25.09 8.47 18.15
C ASN A 277 -26.28 9.15 18.85
N THR A 278 -27.42 8.46 18.93
CA THR A 278 -28.65 8.93 19.58
C THR A 278 -28.91 8.18 20.89
N LEU A 279 -27.90 8.16 21.76
CA LEU A 279 -27.92 7.35 22.97
C LEU A 279 -28.92 7.89 24.00
N ASN A 280 -29.83 7.03 24.47
CA ASN A 280 -30.73 7.32 25.58
C ASN A 280 -30.08 7.08 26.94
N TYR A 281 -29.17 6.11 27.02
CA TYR A 281 -28.40 5.81 28.22
C TYR A 281 -27.13 5.01 27.87
N ILE A 282 -26.18 4.99 28.80
CA ILE A 282 -24.94 4.22 28.72
C ILE A 282 -24.84 3.39 30.00
N ASN A 283 -24.60 2.08 29.86
CA ASN A 283 -24.47 1.20 31.02
C ASN A 283 -23.10 1.43 31.69
N SER A 284 -23.06 1.72 32.99
CA SER A 284 -21.81 1.95 33.73
C SER A 284 -20.88 0.75 33.69
N SER A 285 -21.41 -0.46 33.55
CA SER A 285 -20.63 -1.70 33.51
C SER A 285 -19.66 -1.78 32.33
N ILE A 286 -19.87 -0.99 31.26
CA ILE A 286 -18.94 -0.97 30.12
C ILE A 286 -17.61 -0.29 30.46
N PHE A 287 -17.58 0.53 31.53
CA PHE A 287 -16.39 1.23 32.00
C PHE A 287 -15.67 0.49 33.12
N GLU A 288 -16.25 -0.61 33.62
CA GLU A 288 -15.57 -1.48 34.57
C GLU A 288 -14.29 -2.04 33.94
N ASP A 289 -13.18 -1.95 34.67
CA ASP A 289 -11.84 -2.36 34.24
C ASP A 289 -11.21 -1.61 33.05
N LEU A 290 -11.77 -0.48 32.59
CA LEU A 290 -11.14 0.37 31.56
C LEU A 290 -10.07 1.31 32.15
N ASN A 291 -9.13 0.74 32.93
CA ASN A 291 -8.13 1.48 33.69
C ASN A 291 -7.10 2.25 32.82
N HIS A 292 -7.07 1.98 31.52
CA HIS A 292 -6.19 2.64 30.55
C HIS A 292 -6.89 3.72 29.72
N LEU A 293 -8.20 3.94 29.92
CA LEU A 293 -8.97 4.91 29.16
C LEU A 293 -8.52 6.34 29.50
N LYS A 294 -7.91 7.01 28.53
CA LYS A 294 -7.44 8.40 28.63
C LYS A 294 -8.44 9.38 28.03
N HIS A 295 -9.09 8.98 26.93
CA HIS A 295 -9.97 9.83 26.15
C HIS A 295 -11.30 9.13 25.89
N TYR A 296 -12.39 9.74 26.36
CA TYR A 296 -13.75 9.33 26.07
C TYR A 296 -14.49 10.46 25.36
N ILE A 297 -14.99 10.20 24.15
CA ILE A 297 -15.57 11.22 23.28
C ILE A 297 -16.98 10.78 22.88
N SER A 298 -17.97 11.40 23.51
CA SER A 298 -19.40 11.14 23.29
C SER A 298 -20.15 12.46 23.12
N ILE A 299 -19.77 13.21 22.08
CA ILE A 299 -20.45 14.44 21.71
C ILE A 299 -21.72 14.05 20.94
N ALA A 300 -22.88 14.42 21.47
CA ALA A 300 -24.15 14.17 20.80
C ALA A 300 -24.24 14.96 19.48
N GLY A 301 -24.52 14.26 18.39
CA GLY A 301 -25.15 14.89 17.24
C GLY A 301 -26.59 15.24 17.65
N ASN A 302 -26.83 16.52 17.95
CA ASN A 302 -28.03 17.08 18.59
C ASN A 302 -28.16 16.84 20.10
N ILE A 303 -27.51 17.71 20.89
CA ILE A 303 -28.09 18.16 22.16
C ILE A 303 -29.34 18.96 21.80
N LYS A 304 -30.51 18.30 21.76
CA LYS A 304 -31.80 18.96 21.94
C LYS A 304 -32.28 18.62 23.35
N ASP A 305 -32.11 19.59 24.24
CA ASP A 305 -32.92 19.84 25.43
C ASP A 305 -33.04 18.72 26.50
N ARG A 306 -32.32 18.92 27.62
CA ARG A 306 -32.82 19.03 29.02
C ARG A 306 -31.90 18.36 30.05
N ILE A 307 -31.22 19.21 30.82
CA ILE A 307 -30.99 18.99 32.26
C ILE A 307 -32.25 19.49 32.97
#